data_AF-A0A8H5YLU5-F1
#
_entry.id   AF-A0A8H5YLU5-F1
#
_cell.length_a   1.000
_cell.length_b   1.000
_cell.length_c   1.000
_cell.angle_alpha   90.00
_cell.angle_beta   90.00
_cell.angle_gamma   90.00
#
_symmetry.space_group_name_H-M   'P 1'
#
loop_
_entity.id
_entity.type
_entity.pdbx_description
1 polymer ?
#
loop_
_entity_poly.entity_id
_entity_poly.type
_entity_poly.pdbx_seq_one_letter_code
_entity_poly.pdbx_strand_id
1 'polypeptide(L)'
;MNLLPIQEPGFGQSIHSKRSEMNYNDAKGYDFGSGNTNIDPAVLREFVPKPIACGTYEDIPDTHFFLCEFREMTDDMPDHDKFASRLSTMHQKSVSPTGKFGFHITTYAGNLPQYVEREDSWETFFAKSMRQALDLEISVKGNSTELEVLSQALFEKVISRLLRPLESGGRTVKPSLIHGDLRFGDEYVAAYNTFAQISAPEEDFEGRLDLYRLRFDTHVSALFVDNETLRTQ
;
A
#
# COMPACT_ATOMS: atom_id res chain seq x y z
N MET A 1 19.17 -10.43 -29.79
CA MET A 1 18.32 -11.54 -29.33
C MET A 1 17.18 -10.86 -28.60
N ASN A 2 16.04 -10.72 -29.27
CA ASN A 2 14.96 -9.83 -28.84
C ASN A 2 14.10 -10.54 -27.81
N LEU A 3 14.04 -10.00 -26.60
CA LEU A 3 13.00 -10.34 -25.64
C LEU A 3 11.85 -9.37 -25.87
N LEU A 4 10.68 -9.93 -26.19
CA LEU A 4 9.43 -9.23 -26.39
C LEU A 4 8.92 -8.67 -25.05
N PRO A 5 8.38 -7.44 -25.01
CA PRO A 5 7.72 -6.92 -23.81
C PRO A 5 6.40 -7.66 -23.59
N ILE A 6 6.19 -8.21 -22.40
CA ILE A 6 4.87 -8.67 -21.97
C ILE A 6 4.05 -7.43 -21.65
N GLN A 7 3.27 -6.99 -22.63
CA GLN A 7 2.24 -5.99 -22.47
C GLN A 7 1.02 -6.71 -21.88
N GLU A 8 0.82 -6.60 -20.56
CA GLU A 8 -0.39 -7.08 -19.89
C GLU A 8 -1.61 -6.33 -20.47
N PRO A 9 -2.66 -7.03 -20.94
CA PRO A 9 -3.79 -6.39 -21.57
C PRO A 9 -4.75 -5.82 -20.52
N GLY A 10 -4.90 -4.49 -20.53
CA GLY A 10 -6.17 -3.80 -20.28
C GLY A 10 -6.80 -3.95 -18.90
N PHE A 11 -6.41 -3.08 -17.96
CA PHE A 11 -7.31 -2.60 -16.90
C PHE A 11 -7.66 -1.12 -17.15
N GLY A 12 -8.27 -0.88 -18.31
CA GLY A 12 -8.90 0.39 -18.69
C GLY A 12 -10.42 0.31 -18.69
N GLN A 13 -11.02 -0.60 -17.92
CA GLN A 13 -12.47 -0.66 -17.74
C GLN A 13 -12.82 -0.35 -16.29
N SER A 14 -13.72 0.62 -16.13
CA SER A 14 -14.38 0.98 -14.88
C SER A 14 -14.84 -0.29 -14.15
N ILE A 15 -14.11 -0.67 -13.12
CA ILE A 15 -14.49 -1.74 -12.20
C ILE A 15 -15.72 -1.25 -11.42
N HIS A 16 -16.91 -1.71 -11.82
CA HIS A 16 -18.09 -1.60 -10.99
C HIS A 16 -17.85 -2.41 -9.70
N SER A 17 -17.33 -1.74 -8.67
CA SER A 17 -17.27 -2.27 -7.31
C SER A 17 -18.69 -2.62 -6.86
N LYS A 18 -18.96 -3.91 -6.62
CA LYS A 18 -20.14 -4.32 -5.86
C LYS A 18 -19.99 -3.77 -4.45
N ARG A 19 -21.05 -3.09 -3.98
CA ARG A 19 -21.14 -2.44 -2.68
C ARG A 19 -20.92 -3.45 -1.56
N SER A 20 -19.76 -3.41 -0.93
CA SER A 20 -19.51 -4.03 0.36
C SER A 20 -19.60 -2.93 1.43
N GLU A 21 -20.40 -3.18 2.46
CA GLU A 21 -20.62 -2.24 3.56
C GLU A 21 -19.30 -2.06 4.34
N MET A 22 -18.81 -0.83 4.39
CA MET A 22 -17.63 -0.47 5.18
C MET A 22 -18.10 -0.08 6.58
N ASN A 23 -17.71 -0.84 7.60
CA ASN A 23 -18.07 -0.57 8.99
C ASN A 23 -17.23 0.58 9.56
N TYR A 24 -17.85 1.76 9.73
CA TYR A 24 -17.23 2.98 10.25
C TYR A 24 -17.59 3.29 11.72
N ASN A 25 -18.02 2.29 12.51
CA ASN A 25 -18.49 2.53 13.89
C ASN A 25 -17.43 3.14 14.84
N ASP A 26 -16.14 3.09 14.49
CA ASP A 26 -15.02 3.66 15.27
C ASP A 26 -14.52 5.02 14.75
N ALA A 27 -15.19 5.60 13.75
CA ALA A 27 -14.76 6.79 13.00
C ALA A 27 -15.03 8.12 13.73
N LYS A 28 -14.84 8.18 15.06
CA LYS A 28 -14.98 9.42 15.85
C LYS A 28 -13.62 10.10 16.00
N GLY A 29 -13.46 11.29 15.38
CA GLY A 29 -12.35 12.20 15.69
C GLY A 29 -11.42 12.58 14.54
N TYR A 30 -11.91 12.72 13.29
CA TYR A 30 -11.10 13.26 12.20
C TYR A 30 -10.94 14.77 12.30
N ASP A 31 -10.11 15.24 13.24
CA ASP A 31 -9.56 16.58 13.10
C ASP A 31 -8.51 16.52 11.98
N PHE A 32 -8.80 17.18 10.86
CA PHE A 32 -7.89 17.24 9.71
C PHE A 32 -6.64 18.04 10.08
N GLY A 33 -5.64 17.38 10.66
CA GLY A 33 -4.34 17.99 10.97
C GLY A 33 -3.72 17.65 12.32
N SER A 34 -4.40 16.90 13.20
CA SER A 34 -3.83 16.55 14.51
C SER A 34 -3.13 15.18 14.51
N GLY A 35 -1.87 15.12 14.05
CA GLY A 35 -0.90 14.13 14.58
C GLY A 35 -0.56 12.89 13.74
N ASN A 36 -0.91 12.83 12.45
CA ASN A 36 -0.88 11.56 11.71
C ASN A 36 0.51 11.18 11.16
N THR A 37 1.36 12.17 10.88
CA THR A 37 2.78 12.07 10.52
C THR A 37 3.34 13.49 10.55
N ASN A 38 4.56 13.68 11.05
CA ASN A 38 5.23 14.98 10.95
C ASN A 38 5.79 15.15 9.53
N ILE A 39 5.08 15.89 8.69
CA ILE A 39 5.52 16.29 7.35
C ILE A 39 5.09 17.73 7.10
N ASP A 40 5.92 18.49 6.38
CA ASP A 40 5.58 19.85 5.96
C ASP A 40 4.27 19.82 5.13
N PRO A 41 3.21 20.53 5.56
CA PRO A 41 1.96 20.60 4.82
C PRO A 41 2.13 21.08 3.36
N ALA A 42 3.18 21.84 3.04
CA ALA A 42 3.49 22.25 1.68
C ALA A 42 3.82 21.04 0.77
N VAL A 43 4.49 20.02 1.29
CA VAL A 43 4.80 18.78 0.54
C VAL A 43 3.51 18.04 0.19
N LEU A 44 2.55 17.97 1.13
CA LEU A 44 1.27 17.28 0.89
C LEU A 44 0.37 18.03 -0.09
N ARG A 45 0.34 19.37 -0.05
CA ARG A 45 -0.51 20.18 -0.95
C ARG A 45 -0.18 20.00 -2.43
N GLU A 46 1.03 19.59 -2.76
CA GLU A 46 1.44 19.30 -4.14
C GLU A 46 1.07 17.89 -4.62
N PHE A 47 0.67 17.00 -3.70
CA PHE A 47 0.54 15.57 -3.96
C PHE A 47 -0.87 15.02 -3.71
N VAL A 48 -1.62 15.61 -2.79
CA VAL A 48 -2.97 15.15 -2.43
C VAL A 48 -3.98 16.29 -2.46
N PRO A 49 -5.22 16.06 -2.94
CA PRO A 49 -6.30 17.02 -2.83
C PRO A 49 -6.54 17.40 -1.36
N LYS A 50 -6.72 18.69 -1.07
CA LYS A 50 -6.99 19.14 0.29
C LYS A 50 -8.32 18.56 0.79
N PRO A 51 -8.37 17.83 1.92
CA PRO A 51 -9.64 17.44 2.52
C PRO A 51 -10.40 18.66 3.05
N ILE A 52 -11.72 18.67 2.87
CA ILE A 52 -12.61 19.78 3.26
C ILE A 52 -13.54 19.35 4.40
N ALA A 53 -14.22 18.22 4.26
CA ALA A 53 -15.14 17.71 5.26
C ALA A 53 -15.39 16.21 5.10
N CYS A 54 -15.85 15.54 6.16
CA CYS A 54 -16.45 14.21 6.09
C CYS A 54 -17.59 14.13 7.09
N GLY A 55 -18.52 13.18 6.90
CA GLY A 55 -19.65 13.01 7.82
C GLY A 55 -20.61 11.91 7.42
N THR A 56 -21.70 11.81 8.16
CA THR A 56 -22.78 10.83 7.96
C THR A 56 -24.06 11.59 7.64
N TYR A 57 -24.86 11.06 6.73
CA TYR A 57 -26.18 11.62 6.40
C TYR A 57 -27.13 11.46 7.59
N GLU A 58 -27.91 12.50 7.88
CA GLU A 58 -28.89 12.46 8.97
C GLU A 58 -30.07 11.52 8.64
N ASP A 59 -30.56 11.57 7.40
CA ASP A 59 -31.77 10.88 6.97
C ASP A 59 -31.51 9.54 6.26
N ILE A 60 -30.25 9.23 5.94
CA ILE A 60 -29.89 8.01 5.21
C ILE A 60 -28.96 7.16 6.07
N PRO A 61 -29.47 6.07 6.69
CA PRO A 61 -28.66 5.16 7.49
C PRO A 61 -27.46 4.60 6.69
N ASP A 62 -26.35 4.38 7.40
CA ASP A 62 -25.10 3.81 6.86
C ASP A 62 -24.59 4.50 5.58
N THR A 63 -24.85 5.80 5.45
CA THR A 63 -24.40 6.59 4.30
C THR A 63 -23.52 7.73 4.77
N HIS A 64 -22.30 7.76 4.24
CA HIS A 64 -21.26 8.71 4.62
C HIS A 64 -20.79 9.53 3.42
N PHE A 65 -20.17 10.68 3.67
CA PHE A 65 -19.56 11.50 2.64
C PHE A 65 -18.14 11.92 3.01
N PHE A 66 -17.35 12.18 1.97
CA PHE A 66 -16.06 12.83 2.03
C PHE A 66 -16.03 13.93 0.95
N LEU A 67 -15.63 15.13 1.34
CA LEU A 67 -15.45 16.28 0.47
C LEU A 67 -13.98 16.68 0.48
N CYS A 68 -13.41 16.87 -0.70
CA CYS A 68 -12.06 17.37 -0.89
C CYS A 68 -12.00 18.38 -2.04
N GLU A 69 -10.87 19.06 -2.14
CA GLU A 69 -10.55 19.96 -3.23
C GLU A 69 -10.75 19.28 -4.60
N PHE A 70 -11.52 19.93 -5.47
CA PHE A 70 -11.65 19.50 -6.85
C PHE A 70 -10.36 19.80 -7.61
N ARG A 71 -9.82 18.79 -8.29
CA ARG A 71 -8.66 18.91 -9.18
C ARG A 71 -9.10 18.55 -10.59
N GLU A 72 -8.88 19.46 -11.54
CA GLU A 72 -9.04 19.14 -12.95
C GLU A 72 -7.95 18.14 -13.34
N MET A 73 -8.38 16.93 -13.71
CA MET A 73 -7.50 15.86 -14.15
C MET A 73 -7.58 15.75 -15.67
N THR A 74 -6.44 15.44 -16.28
CA THR A 74 -6.30 15.12 -17.70
C THR A 74 -6.09 13.63 -17.86
N ASP A 75 -6.28 13.10 -19.07
CA ASP A 75 -5.92 11.70 -19.40
C ASP A 75 -4.40 11.48 -19.48
N ASP A 76 -3.63 12.57 -19.51
CA ASP A 76 -2.17 12.52 -19.53
C ASP A 76 -1.60 11.99 -18.21
N MET A 77 -0.66 11.06 -18.34
CA MET A 77 0.14 10.62 -17.21
C MET A 77 1.08 11.74 -16.74
N PRO A 78 1.34 11.86 -15.43
CA PRO A 78 2.26 12.86 -14.91
C PRO A 78 3.68 12.64 -15.46
N ASP A 79 4.46 13.71 -15.52
CA ASP A 79 5.89 13.60 -15.81
C ASP A 79 6.58 12.74 -14.73
N HIS A 80 7.28 11.68 -15.15
CA HIS A 80 7.84 10.67 -14.25
C HIS A 80 8.87 11.27 -13.28
N ASP A 81 9.71 12.21 -13.76
CA ASP A 81 10.74 12.85 -12.93
C ASP A 81 10.12 13.77 -11.87
N LYS A 82 9.15 14.61 -12.27
CA LYS A 82 8.43 15.49 -11.33
C LYS A 82 7.67 14.68 -10.30
N PHE A 83 6.99 13.63 -10.74
CA PHE A 83 6.25 12.75 -9.85
C PHE A 83 7.18 12.06 -8.84
N ALA A 84 8.26 11.42 -9.33
CA ALA A 84 9.27 10.75 -8.53
C ALA A 84 9.95 11.69 -7.52
N SER A 85 10.27 12.92 -7.93
CA SER A 85 10.85 13.95 -7.07
C SER A 85 9.93 14.31 -5.91
N ARG A 86 8.62 14.47 -6.17
CA ARG A 86 7.64 14.76 -5.12
C ARG A 86 7.40 13.57 -4.19
N LEU A 87 7.27 12.37 -4.75
CA LEU A 87 7.07 11.14 -3.98
C LEU A 87 8.26 10.87 -3.05
N SER A 88 9.48 10.96 -3.57
CA SER A 88 10.70 10.81 -2.77
C SER A 88 10.81 11.89 -1.70
N THR A 89 10.44 13.13 -1.99
CA THR A 89 10.36 14.21 -0.99
C THR A 89 9.40 13.87 0.14
N MET A 90 8.22 13.31 -0.15
CA MET A 90 7.26 12.86 0.87
C MET A 90 7.85 11.76 1.75
N HIS A 91 8.46 10.74 1.15
CA HIS A 91 9.08 9.63 1.87
C HIS A 91 10.25 10.11 2.75
N GLN A 92 11.12 10.98 2.22
CA GLN A 92 12.31 11.45 2.92
C GLN A 92 11.98 12.46 4.04
N LYS A 93 11.01 13.36 3.82
CA LYS A 93 10.67 14.41 4.79
C LYS A 93 9.61 14.01 5.82
N SER A 94 8.86 12.93 5.59
CA SER A 94 7.95 12.41 6.61
C SER A 94 8.71 11.86 7.82
N VAL A 95 8.17 12.08 9.01
CA VAL A 95 8.71 11.53 10.26
C VAL A 95 7.57 10.87 11.02
N SER A 96 7.73 9.56 11.29
CA SER A 96 6.83 8.83 12.18
C SER A 96 6.88 9.44 13.58
N PRO A 97 5.75 9.90 14.16
CA PRO A 97 5.73 10.49 15.49
C PRO A 97 6.22 9.55 16.59
N THR A 98 6.13 8.23 16.36
CA THR A 98 6.57 7.20 17.32
C THR A 98 7.89 6.54 16.93
N GLY A 99 8.43 6.84 15.75
CA GLY A 99 9.60 6.15 15.20
C GLY A 99 9.34 4.67 14.84
N LYS A 100 8.07 4.22 14.86
CA LYS A 100 7.65 2.83 14.58
C LYS A 100 6.93 2.75 13.23
N PHE A 101 6.92 1.56 12.64
CA PHE A 101 6.02 1.21 11.54
C PHE A 101 4.58 1.09 12.04
N GLY A 102 3.62 1.19 11.12
CA GLY A 102 2.19 1.19 11.43
C GLY A 102 1.55 2.57 11.35
N PHE A 103 0.27 2.63 11.72
CA PHE A 103 -0.53 3.83 11.64
C PHE A 103 -1.49 3.92 12.84
N HIS A 104 -1.88 5.14 13.20
CA HIS A 104 -2.67 5.41 14.40
C HIS A 104 -4.17 5.12 14.24
N ILE A 105 -4.65 4.98 13.00
CA ILE A 105 -6.04 4.66 12.64
C ILE A 105 -6.00 3.54 11.59
N THR A 106 -6.95 2.61 11.64
CA THR A 106 -7.14 1.59 10.61
C THR A 106 -7.40 2.23 9.25
N THR A 107 -6.51 1.97 8.29
CA THR A 107 -6.70 2.32 6.88
C THR A 107 -7.32 1.14 6.14
N TYR A 108 -7.87 1.41 4.96
CA TYR A 108 -8.53 0.41 4.13
C TYR A 108 -7.93 0.40 2.73
N ALA A 109 -7.82 -0.78 2.12
CA ALA A 109 -7.64 -0.93 0.68
C ALA A 109 -8.94 -1.56 0.12
N GLY A 110 -9.67 -0.78 -0.68
CA GLY A 110 -11.08 -1.10 -0.95
C GLY A 110 -11.88 -1.13 0.36
N ASN A 111 -12.63 -2.20 0.60
CA ASN A 111 -13.37 -2.41 1.84
C ASN A 111 -12.64 -3.29 2.86
N LEU A 112 -11.39 -3.67 2.60
CA LEU A 112 -10.62 -4.54 3.49
C LEU A 112 -9.72 -3.73 4.42
N PRO A 113 -9.71 -4.02 5.73
CA PRO A 113 -8.86 -3.33 6.68
C PRO A 113 -7.39 -3.71 6.46
N GLN A 114 -6.50 -2.74 6.60
CA GLN A 114 -5.05 -2.95 6.57
C GLN A 114 -4.50 -3.15 7.99
N TYR A 115 -3.38 -3.85 8.10
CA TYR A 115 -2.65 -3.98 9.36
C TYR A 115 -1.95 -2.65 9.70
N VAL A 116 -2.26 -2.07 10.85
CA VAL A 116 -1.75 -0.75 11.27
C VAL A 116 -1.05 -0.75 12.63
N GLU A 117 -1.00 -1.89 13.31
CA GLU A 117 -0.36 -1.96 14.63
C GLU A 117 1.12 -1.59 14.59
N ARG A 118 1.62 -1.11 15.73
CA ARG A 118 2.96 -0.54 15.82
C ARG A 118 4.04 -1.59 15.98
N GLU A 119 5.06 -1.50 15.13
CA GLU A 119 6.21 -2.41 15.17
C GLU A 119 7.53 -1.66 15.02
N ASP A 120 8.57 -2.15 15.68
CA ASP A 120 9.94 -1.58 15.59
C ASP A 120 10.72 -2.07 14.36
N SER A 121 10.36 -3.24 13.82
CA SER A 121 11.06 -3.87 12.70
C SER A 121 10.15 -3.95 11.47
N TRP A 122 10.72 -3.62 10.31
CA TRP A 122 10.05 -3.78 9.03
C TRP A 122 9.75 -5.24 8.71
N GLU A 123 10.67 -6.17 8.99
CA GLU A 123 10.45 -7.62 8.81
C GLU A 123 9.21 -8.07 9.59
N THR A 124 9.10 -7.65 10.85
CA THR A 124 7.97 -8.03 11.73
C THR A 124 6.66 -7.40 11.27
N PHE A 125 6.66 -6.10 10.97
CA PHE A 125 5.48 -5.39 10.47
C PHE A 125 4.95 -6.03 9.19
N PHE A 126 5.83 -6.27 8.22
CA PHE A 126 5.46 -6.86 6.95
C PHE A 126 4.90 -8.27 7.12
N ALA A 127 5.55 -9.11 7.95
CA ALA A 127 5.06 -10.47 8.21
C ALA A 127 3.64 -10.47 8.80
N LYS A 128 3.37 -9.59 9.77
CA LYS A 128 2.02 -9.49 10.35
C LYS A 128 0.99 -8.95 9.35
N SER A 129 1.37 -7.96 8.54
CA SER A 129 0.52 -7.43 7.47
C SER A 129 0.20 -8.46 6.38
N MET A 130 1.20 -9.26 5.97
CA MET A 130 1.01 -10.34 5.01
C MET A 130 0.12 -11.45 5.56
N ARG A 131 0.26 -11.78 6.86
CA ARG A 131 -0.61 -12.76 7.52
C ARG A 131 -2.07 -12.30 7.52
N GLN A 132 -2.33 -11.04 7.88
CA GLN A 132 -3.68 -10.49 7.81
C GLN A 132 -4.24 -10.52 6.38
N ALA A 133 -3.42 -10.23 5.35
CA ALA A 133 -3.86 -10.32 3.96
C ALA A 133 -4.27 -11.76 3.57
N LEU A 134 -3.47 -12.75 3.97
CA LEU A 134 -3.79 -14.17 3.75
C LEU A 134 -5.04 -14.61 4.53
N ASP A 135 -5.16 -14.21 5.80
CA ASP A 135 -6.33 -14.57 6.61
C ASP A 135 -7.63 -14.01 6.00
N LEU A 136 -7.59 -12.78 5.47
CA LEU A 136 -8.70 -12.17 4.74
C LEU A 136 -9.02 -12.94 3.46
N GLU A 137 -8.01 -13.30 2.65
CA GLU A 137 -8.20 -14.07 1.42
C GLU A 137 -8.79 -15.46 1.70
N ILE A 138 -8.23 -16.18 2.68
CA ILE A 138 -8.69 -17.50 3.11
C ILE A 138 -10.12 -17.43 3.63
N SER A 139 -10.50 -16.36 4.32
CA SER A 139 -11.86 -16.20 4.86
C SER A 139 -12.94 -16.15 3.76
N VAL A 140 -12.58 -15.67 2.56
CA VAL A 140 -13.54 -15.49 1.45
C VAL A 140 -13.40 -16.54 0.35
N LYS A 141 -12.19 -17.08 0.12
CA LYS A 141 -11.91 -18.06 -0.94
C LYS A 141 -11.57 -19.47 -0.44
N GLY A 142 -11.48 -19.65 0.88
CA GLY A 142 -11.14 -20.92 1.50
C GLY A 142 -9.64 -21.20 1.48
N ASN A 143 -9.25 -22.22 2.24
CA ASN A 143 -7.87 -22.65 2.38
C ASN A 143 -7.55 -23.83 1.43
N SER A 144 -6.27 -24.05 1.13
CA SER A 144 -5.81 -25.23 0.39
C SER A 144 -4.45 -25.72 0.92
N THR A 145 -4.16 -27.01 0.75
CA THR A 145 -2.86 -27.58 1.14
C THR A 145 -1.69 -26.90 0.44
N GLU A 146 -1.86 -26.53 -0.82
CA GLU A 146 -0.86 -25.76 -1.57
C GLU A 146 -0.60 -24.39 -0.93
N LEU A 147 -1.67 -23.64 -0.59
CA LEU A 147 -1.54 -22.34 0.07
C LEU A 147 -0.88 -22.47 1.44
N GLU A 148 -1.19 -23.52 2.22
CA GLU A 148 -0.55 -23.78 3.51
C GLU A 148 0.96 -23.99 3.37
N VAL A 149 1.38 -24.84 2.43
CA VAL A 149 2.79 -25.14 2.16
C VAL A 149 3.54 -23.89 1.68
N LEU A 150 2.95 -23.14 0.76
CA LEU A 150 3.54 -21.89 0.25
C LEU A 150 3.60 -20.80 1.32
N SER A 151 2.53 -20.64 2.12
CA SER A 151 2.50 -19.70 3.24
C SER A 151 3.58 -20.04 4.26
N GLN A 152 3.75 -21.32 4.60
CA GLN A 152 4.82 -21.74 5.50
C GLN A 152 6.21 -21.36 4.96
N ALA A 153 6.49 -21.66 3.69
CA ALA A 153 7.76 -21.29 3.07
C ALA A 153 7.98 -19.77 3.01
N LEU A 154 6.91 -19.01 2.73
CA LEU A 154 6.92 -17.55 2.70
C LEU A 154 7.36 -16.98 4.04
N PHE A 155 6.72 -17.40 5.14
CA PHE A 155 7.01 -16.88 6.48
C PHE A 155 8.33 -17.39 7.06
N GLU A 156 8.68 -18.65 6.84
CA GLU A 156 9.90 -19.23 7.43
C GLU A 156 11.18 -18.78 6.71
N LYS A 157 11.11 -18.59 5.39
CA LYS A 157 12.30 -18.41 4.55
C LYS A 157 12.31 -17.11 3.77
N VAL A 158 11.25 -16.82 3.00
CA VAL A 158 11.28 -15.75 2.00
C VAL A 158 11.30 -14.37 2.66
N ILE A 159 10.38 -14.12 3.60
CA ILE A 159 10.29 -12.82 4.29
C ILE A 159 11.60 -12.53 5.03
N SER A 160 12.12 -13.51 5.79
CA SER A 160 13.36 -13.33 6.54
C SER A 160 14.58 -13.15 5.64
N ARG A 161 14.68 -13.89 4.53
CA ARG A 161 15.79 -13.77 3.58
C ARG A 161 15.83 -12.42 2.88
N LEU A 162 14.68 -11.84 2.56
CA LEU A 162 14.58 -10.60 1.78
C LEU A 162 14.54 -9.34 2.65
N LEU A 163 13.89 -9.38 3.82
CA LEU A 163 13.66 -8.19 4.64
C LEU A 163 14.64 -8.04 5.81
N ARG A 164 15.06 -9.13 6.45
CA ARG A 164 16.04 -9.06 7.56
C ARG A 164 17.33 -8.33 7.20
N PRO A 165 17.92 -8.51 6.00
CA PRO A 165 19.13 -7.81 5.62
C PRO A 165 19.00 -6.29 5.68
N LEU A 166 17.80 -5.71 5.47
CA LEU A 166 17.56 -4.26 5.50
C LEU A 166 17.81 -3.63 6.87
N GLU A 167 17.68 -4.41 7.94
CA GLU A 167 17.82 -3.98 9.34
C GLU A 167 18.99 -4.68 10.05
N SER A 168 19.86 -5.36 9.29
CA SER A 168 21.04 -6.09 9.79
C SER A 168 22.35 -5.42 9.37
N GLY A 169 23.44 -5.74 10.05
CA GLY A 169 24.77 -5.22 9.69
C GLY A 169 24.90 -3.70 9.87
N GLY A 170 24.16 -3.14 10.84
CA GLY A 170 24.12 -1.70 11.11
C GLY A 170 23.20 -0.89 10.19
N ARG A 171 22.47 -1.55 9.27
CA ARG A 171 21.44 -0.91 8.44
C ARG A 171 20.14 -0.73 9.21
N THR A 172 19.33 0.22 8.78
CA THR A 172 18.03 0.55 9.37
C THR A 172 17.05 0.92 8.27
N VAL A 173 15.80 0.49 8.41
CA VAL A 173 14.70 0.99 7.58
C VAL A 173 13.98 2.11 8.32
N LYS A 174 13.76 3.23 7.64
CA LYS A 174 13.04 4.37 8.21
C LYS A 174 11.53 4.21 7.96
N PRO A 175 10.68 4.18 9.01
CA PRO A 175 9.23 4.33 8.84
C PRO A 175 8.93 5.67 8.16
N SER A 176 8.31 5.60 6.98
CA SER A 176 8.00 6.76 6.14
C SER A 176 6.52 6.76 5.79
N LEU A 177 5.94 7.93 5.60
CA LEU A 177 4.57 8.05 5.09
C LEU A 177 4.55 7.54 3.66
N ILE A 178 3.63 6.63 3.35
CA ILE A 178 3.45 6.05 2.02
C ILE A 178 1.99 6.23 1.59
N HIS A 179 1.74 6.20 0.27
CA HIS A 179 0.38 6.22 -0.28
C HIS A 179 -0.41 4.93 0.03
N GLY A 180 0.27 3.78 0.00
CA GLY A 180 -0.32 2.47 0.35
C GLY A 180 -1.02 1.72 -0.80
N ASP A 181 -1.45 2.41 -1.86
CA ASP A 181 -2.01 1.81 -3.08
C ASP A 181 -1.53 2.55 -4.34
N LEU A 182 -0.23 2.48 -4.59
CA LEU A 182 0.42 3.25 -5.65
C LEU A 182 1.06 2.31 -6.66
N ARG A 183 0.68 2.44 -7.94
CA ARG A 183 1.17 1.57 -9.03
C ARG A 183 1.65 2.40 -10.20
N PHE A 184 2.89 2.17 -10.63
CA PHE A 184 3.45 2.77 -11.84
C PHE A 184 4.35 1.79 -12.58
N GLY A 185 4.60 2.08 -13.86
CA GLY A 185 5.51 1.31 -14.69
C GLY A 185 6.98 1.63 -14.45
N ASP A 186 7.84 0.86 -15.11
CA ASP A 186 9.30 0.86 -14.93
C ASP A 186 9.95 2.24 -15.07
N GLU A 187 9.42 3.10 -15.96
CA GLU A 187 9.94 4.47 -16.14
C GLU A 187 9.85 5.31 -14.86
N TYR A 188 8.76 5.16 -14.09
CA TYR A 188 8.58 5.87 -12.83
C TYR A 188 9.44 5.28 -11.71
N VAL A 189 9.63 3.96 -11.71
CA VAL A 189 10.52 3.28 -10.76
C VAL A 189 11.97 3.71 -11.01
N ALA A 190 12.39 3.75 -12.27
CA ALA A 190 13.69 4.23 -12.67
C ALA A 190 13.90 5.70 -12.26
N ALA A 191 12.92 6.58 -12.52
CA ALA A 191 12.96 7.97 -12.09
C ALA A 191 13.06 8.09 -10.55
N TYR A 192 12.27 7.32 -9.79
CA TYR A 192 12.33 7.32 -8.32
C TYR A 192 13.69 6.91 -7.78
N ASN A 193 14.34 5.93 -8.42
CA ASN A 193 15.67 5.45 -8.01
C ASN A 193 16.79 6.48 -8.26
N THR A 194 16.53 7.56 -9.01
CA THR A 194 17.46 8.70 -9.10
C THR A 194 17.44 9.58 -7.83
N PHE A 195 16.34 9.55 -7.07
CA PHE A 195 16.16 10.33 -5.84
C PHE A 195 16.32 9.51 -4.55
N ALA A 196 16.09 8.20 -4.62
CA ALA A 196 16.20 7.29 -3.49
C ALA A 196 17.04 6.07 -3.87
N GLN A 197 18.12 5.84 -3.13
CA GLN A 197 19.01 4.72 -3.38
C GLN A 197 18.30 3.39 -3.10
N ILE A 198 18.54 2.40 -3.98
CA ILE A 198 18.17 1.01 -3.74
C ILE A 198 18.85 0.53 -2.46
N SER A 199 18.06 -0.03 -1.54
CA SER A 199 18.61 -0.53 -0.27
C SER A 199 19.45 -1.78 -0.49
N ALA A 200 20.64 -1.82 0.11
CA ALA A 200 21.47 -3.02 0.11
C ALA A 200 20.82 -4.16 0.94
N PRO A 201 21.00 -5.44 0.58
CA PRO A 201 21.65 -5.94 -0.65
C PRO A 201 20.83 -5.61 -1.90
N GLU A 202 21.49 -5.08 -2.93
CA GLU A 202 20.82 -4.61 -4.16
C GLU A 202 20.33 -5.79 -5.02
N GLU A 203 21.01 -6.93 -4.94
CA GLU A 203 20.62 -8.17 -5.63
C GLU A 203 19.25 -8.71 -5.19
N ASP A 204 18.78 -8.31 -4.00
CA ASP A 204 17.47 -8.68 -3.47
C ASP A 204 16.37 -7.65 -3.84
N PHE A 205 16.68 -6.60 -4.63
CA PHE A 205 15.73 -5.53 -4.94
C PHE A 205 14.46 -6.05 -5.62
N GLU A 206 14.60 -6.79 -6.72
CA GLU A 206 13.47 -7.37 -7.44
C GLU A 206 12.67 -8.33 -6.56
N GLY A 207 13.35 -9.20 -5.80
CA GLY A 207 12.67 -10.12 -4.88
C GLY A 207 11.85 -9.39 -3.80
N ARG A 208 12.29 -8.21 -3.35
CA ARG A 208 11.50 -7.37 -2.44
C ARG A 208 10.30 -6.74 -3.13
N LEU A 209 10.44 -6.30 -4.39
CA LEU A 209 9.31 -5.78 -5.17
C LEU A 209 8.24 -6.87 -5.37
N ASP A 210 8.66 -8.07 -5.76
CA ASP A 210 7.76 -9.22 -5.90
C ASP A 210 7.08 -9.58 -4.57
N LEU A 211 7.81 -9.53 -3.46
CA LEU A 211 7.24 -9.78 -2.13
C LEU A 211 6.17 -8.73 -1.75
N TYR A 212 6.44 -7.44 -2.00
CA TYR A 212 5.47 -6.37 -1.73
C TYR A 212 4.26 -6.46 -2.66
N ARG A 213 4.49 -6.81 -3.93
CA ARG A 213 3.44 -7.07 -4.91
C ARG A 213 2.58 -8.26 -4.49
N LEU A 214 3.17 -9.37 -4.06
CA LEU A 214 2.43 -10.56 -3.58
C LEU A 214 1.47 -10.21 -2.44
N ARG A 215 1.91 -9.39 -1.46
CA ARG A 215 1.03 -8.93 -0.38
C ARG A 215 -0.13 -8.10 -0.91
N PHE A 216 0.14 -7.25 -1.89
CA PHE A 216 -0.87 -6.43 -2.53
C PHE A 216 -1.87 -7.28 -3.33
N ASP A 217 -1.39 -8.18 -4.18
CA ASP A 217 -2.20 -9.06 -5.04
C ASP A 217 -3.05 -10.04 -4.20
N THR A 218 -2.52 -10.52 -3.06
CA THR A 218 -3.30 -11.30 -2.08
C THR A 218 -4.50 -10.50 -1.54
N HIS A 219 -4.29 -9.22 -1.26
CA HIS A 219 -5.35 -8.33 -0.81
C HIS A 219 -6.39 -8.07 -1.91
N VAL A 220 -5.94 -7.92 -3.16
CA VAL A 220 -6.83 -7.79 -4.34
C VAL A 220 -7.62 -9.07 -4.57
N SER A 221 -7.02 -10.25 -4.41
CA SER A 221 -7.73 -11.53 -4.50
C SER A 221 -8.86 -11.62 -3.47
N ALA A 222 -8.64 -11.12 -2.25
CA ALA A 222 -9.66 -11.05 -1.20
C ALA A 222 -10.78 -10.03 -1.50
N LEU A 223 -10.48 -8.93 -2.21
CA LEU A 223 -11.46 -7.92 -2.61
C LEU A 223 -12.42 -8.42 -3.70
N PHE A 224 -11.90 -9.17 -4.66
CA PHE A 224 -12.66 -9.62 -5.84
C PHE A 224 -12.91 -11.13 -5.77
N VAL A 225 -13.78 -11.52 -4.84
CA VAL A 225 -14.12 -12.92 -4.53
C VAL A 225 -14.56 -13.70 -5.78
N ASP A 226 -15.35 -13.08 -6.64
CA ASP A 226 -15.90 -13.72 -7.86
C ASP A 226 -14.84 -13.98 -8.95
N ASN A 227 -13.62 -13.45 -8.81
CA ASN A 227 -12.55 -13.58 -9.81
C ASN A 227 -11.47 -14.57 -9.33
N GLU A 228 -11.57 -15.82 -9.80
CA GLU A 228 -10.66 -16.91 -9.46
C GLU A 228 -9.25 -16.73 -10.02
N THR A 229 -9.08 -16.00 -11.14
CA THR A 229 -7.75 -15.82 -11.76
C THR A 229 -6.79 -15.00 -10.90
N LEU A 230 -7.31 -14.26 -9.92
CA LEU A 230 -6.52 -13.47 -8.99
C LEU A 230 -5.79 -14.30 -7.93
N ARG A 231 -6.17 -15.58 -7.76
CA ARG A 231 -5.51 -16.48 -6.81
C ARG A 231 -4.37 -17.28 -7.45
N THR A 232 -4.38 -17.41 -8.78
CA THR A 232 -3.43 -18.24 -9.54
C THR A 232 -2.24 -17.47 -10.10
N GLN A 233 -1.93 -16.30 -9.52
CA GLN A 233 -0.90 -15.37 -10.01
C GLN A 233 0.51 -15.77 -9.59
#